data_AF-A0A849EEY2-F1
#
_entry.id   AF-A0A849EEY2-F1
#
_cell.length_a   1.000
_cell.length_b   1.000
_cell.length_c   1.000
_cell.angle_alpha   90.00
_cell.angle_beta   90.00
_cell.angle_gamma   90.00
#
_symmetry.space_group_name_H-M   'P 1'
#
loop_
_entity.id
_entity.type
_entity.pdbx_description
1 polymer ?
#
loop_
_entity_poly.entity_id
_entity_poly.type
_entity_poly.pdbx_seq_one_letter_code
_entity_poly.pdbx_strand_id
1 'polypeptide(L)'
;MLELSDPLWCKLNSAHGFGEDIPFRLVALAEHWDENDAKELMHGYLIHQETCYGATYAAAPYLLRMALPDNNVVQRMDIAVFLGYFVLCAFRKSEQDSSENSSLNGLALTLESWEQTRDPYRSLLMQGADQRLSEKFGEIDDLEPPSEGELRKFAAIRDGFIALLPEIGSLCERTFHEHSDDEYIPRYLLSGIAATEKLIKLASLLESGEDGYFACSACGAGIDYIVFGDRMALYSVQSQPAPVSDAGNENSVLDFQDGEPKRADGFVFPYHDLEQNSTPAIDRLIALAQQAENPELEFLLRNFLGKFTCPQCEETCQVCSDIPR
;
A
#
# COMPACT_ATOMS: atom_id res chain seq x y z
N MET A 1 9.36 0.31 -20.38
CA MET A 1 9.30 1.66 -19.80
C MET A 1 8.66 2.58 -20.82
N LEU A 2 7.67 3.38 -20.44
CA LEU A 2 7.06 4.38 -21.33
C LEU A 2 8.01 5.58 -21.43
N GLU A 3 8.42 5.98 -22.62
CA GLU A 3 9.33 7.13 -22.81
C GLU A 3 8.72 8.43 -22.22
N LEU A 4 9.56 9.30 -21.62
CA LEU A 4 9.09 10.54 -20.99
C LEU A 4 8.44 11.51 -21.98
N SER A 5 8.80 11.43 -23.27
CA SER A 5 8.21 12.24 -24.34
C SER A 5 7.01 11.56 -25.03
N ASP A 6 6.58 10.38 -24.58
CA ASP A 6 5.46 9.68 -25.21
C ASP A 6 4.15 10.44 -24.90
N PRO A 7 3.35 10.83 -25.90
CA PRO A 7 2.10 11.56 -25.66
C PRO A 7 1.11 10.77 -24.79
N LEU A 8 1.28 9.46 -24.63
CA LEU A 8 0.41 8.63 -23.81
C LEU A 8 0.32 9.07 -22.34
N TRP A 9 1.30 9.82 -21.82
CA TRP A 9 1.24 10.38 -20.46
C TRP A 9 -0.03 11.22 -20.22
N CYS A 10 -0.54 11.93 -21.24
CA CYS A 10 -1.79 12.70 -21.12
C CYS A 10 -3.05 11.81 -21.02
N LYS A 11 -2.95 10.50 -21.25
CA LYS A 11 -4.05 9.53 -21.13
C LYS A 11 -3.92 8.62 -19.90
N LEU A 12 -2.83 8.72 -19.15
CA LEU A 12 -2.67 8.07 -17.86
C LEU A 12 -3.23 9.00 -16.78
N ASN A 13 -4.19 8.52 -15.98
CA ASN A 13 -4.74 9.31 -14.87
C ASN A 13 -3.69 9.54 -13.76
N SER A 14 -3.94 10.58 -12.95
CA SER A 14 -3.26 10.92 -11.69
C SER A 14 -4.30 11.37 -10.66
N ALA A 15 -3.89 11.63 -9.42
CA ALA A 15 -4.79 12.14 -8.38
C ALA A 15 -5.44 13.49 -8.71
N HIS A 16 -4.86 14.24 -9.65
CA HIS A 16 -5.28 15.60 -10.00
C HIS A 16 -5.69 15.74 -11.47
N GLY A 17 -6.09 14.64 -12.12
CA GLY A 17 -6.49 14.63 -13.52
C GLY A 17 -5.73 13.56 -14.30
N PHE A 18 -4.96 14.02 -15.29
CA PHE A 18 -4.12 13.19 -16.15
C PHE A 18 -2.65 13.59 -16.01
N GLY A 19 -1.75 12.66 -16.30
CA GLY A 19 -0.34 12.71 -15.94
C GLY A 19 0.56 13.47 -16.92
N GLU A 20 0.05 14.49 -17.62
CA GLU A 20 0.84 15.25 -18.59
C GLU A 20 2.06 15.95 -17.97
N ASP A 21 1.96 16.39 -16.71
CA ASP A 21 3.03 17.07 -15.99
C ASP A 21 4.04 16.12 -15.32
N ILE A 22 3.69 14.84 -15.16
CA ILE A 22 4.48 13.84 -14.45
C ILE A 22 5.87 13.64 -15.08
N PRO A 23 6.03 13.55 -16.41
CA PRO A 23 7.36 13.45 -17.02
C PRO A 23 8.28 14.62 -16.66
N PHE A 24 7.76 15.84 -16.64
CA PHE A 24 8.55 17.02 -16.30
C PHE A 24 9.00 17.00 -14.83
N ARG A 25 8.11 16.57 -13.92
CA ARG A 25 8.45 16.40 -12.50
C ARG A 25 9.51 15.32 -12.28
N LEU A 26 9.42 14.20 -13.00
CA LEU A 26 10.43 13.14 -12.95
C LEU A 26 11.80 13.61 -13.44
N VAL A 27 11.85 14.41 -14.52
CA VAL A 27 13.10 15.01 -15.00
C VAL A 27 13.67 15.98 -13.97
N ALA A 28 12.84 16.87 -13.43
CA ALA A 28 13.26 17.85 -12.44
C ALA A 28 13.86 17.17 -11.20
N LEU A 29 13.21 16.15 -10.65
CA LEU A 29 13.73 15.38 -9.50
C LEU A 29 15.02 14.62 -9.82
N ALA A 30 15.15 14.08 -11.02
CA ALA A 30 16.37 13.38 -11.44
C ALA A 30 17.58 14.32 -11.57
N GLU A 31 17.35 15.58 -11.96
CA GLU A 31 18.39 16.61 -12.07
C GLU A 31 18.70 17.26 -10.71
N HIS A 32 17.66 17.54 -9.92
CA HIS A 32 17.75 18.18 -8.63
C HIS A 32 16.68 17.63 -7.68
N TRP A 33 17.11 16.84 -6.69
CA TRP A 33 16.21 16.33 -5.67
C TRP A 33 15.77 17.44 -4.73
N ASP A 34 14.47 17.73 -4.73
CA ASP A 34 13.78 18.51 -3.71
C ASP A 34 12.80 17.60 -2.96
N GLU A 35 12.90 17.56 -1.63
CA GLU A 35 12.11 16.64 -0.80
C GLU A 35 10.60 16.95 -0.84
N ASN A 36 10.23 18.23 -0.96
CA ASN A 36 8.82 18.60 -1.04
C ASN A 36 8.23 18.22 -2.39
N ASP A 37 8.96 18.49 -3.48
CA ASP A 37 8.54 18.10 -4.83
C ASP A 37 8.47 16.57 -4.96
N ALA A 38 9.42 15.84 -4.35
CA ALA A 38 9.41 14.38 -4.34
C ALA A 38 8.19 13.84 -3.58
N LYS A 39 7.91 14.38 -2.40
CA LYS A 39 6.74 14.00 -1.60
C LYS A 39 5.43 14.34 -2.30
N GLU A 40 5.34 15.53 -2.91
CA GLU A 40 4.18 15.97 -3.70
C GLU A 40 3.96 15.02 -4.88
N LEU A 41 5.02 14.69 -5.64
CA LEU A 41 4.91 13.74 -6.75
C LEU A 41 4.46 12.37 -6.28
N MET A 42 5.15 11.78 -5.30
CA MET A 42 4.93 10.39 -4.85
C MET A 42 3.59 10.22 -4.13
N HIS A 43 3.28 11.07 -3.15
CA HIS A 43 2.10 10.91 -2.28
C HIS A 43 0.97 11.91 -2.56
N GLY A 44 1.16 12.82 -3.51
CA GLY A 44 0.14 13.74 -4.01
C GLY A 44 -0.39 13.30 -5.38
N TYR A 45 0.49 13.12 -6.37
CA TYR A 45 0.09 12.84 -7.76
C TYR A 45 0.00 11.35 -8.10
N LEU A 46 1.03 10.58 -7.70
CA LEU A 46 1.18 9.18 -8.10
C LEU A 46 0.37 8.24 -7.20
N ILE A 47 0.28 8.48 -5.90
CA ILE A 47 -0.64 7.73 -5.03
C ILE A 47 -1.35 8.73 -4.15
N HIS A 48 -2.67 8.60 -4.04
CA HIS A 48 -3.47 9.44 -3.14
C HIS A 48 -4.53 8.59 -2.46
N GLN A 49 -4.58 8.64 -1.12
CA GLN A 49 -5.53 7.87 -0.31
C GLN A 49 -5.56 6.39 -0.73
N GLU A 50 -4.38 5.75 -0.77
CA GLU A 50 -4.17 4.35 -1.17
C GLU A 50 -4.56 4.00 -2.62
N THR A 51 -5.03 4.97 -3.40
CA THR A 51 -5.36 4.78 -4.81
C THR A 51 -4.13 4.98 -5.67
N CYS A 52 -3.79 3.95 -6.43
CA CYS A 52 -2.81 4.03 -7.51
C CYS A 52 -3.48 4.57 -8.77
N TYR A 53 -2.70 5.17 -9.66
CA TYR A 53 -3.16 5.70 -10.93
C TYR A 53 -2.31 5.17 -12.08
N GLY A 54 -2.77 5.31 -13.33
CA GLY A 54 -2.02 4.87 -14.50
C GLY A 54 -0.60 5.47 -14.54
N ALA A 55 -0.45 6.74 -14.14
CA ALA A 55 0.84 7.41 -14.08
C ALA A 55 1.80 6.79 -13.05
N THR A 56 1.31 6.20 -11.96
CA THR A 56 2.11 5.52 -10.92
C THR A 56 2.94 4.40 -11.53
N TYR A 57 2.26 3.53 -12.30
CA TYR A 57 2.89 2.38 -12.93
C TYR A 57 3.93 2.80 -13.98
N ALA A 58 3.66 3.87 -14.73
CA ALA A 58 4.58 4.39 -15.72
C ALA A 58 5.80 5.09 -15.09
N ALA A 59 5.63 5.73 -13.92
CA ALA A 59 6.68 6.45 -13.20
C ALA A 59 7.63 5.54 -12.42
N ALA A 60 7.16 4.40 -11.93
CA ALA A 60 7.93 3.44 -11.12
C ALA A 60 9.35 3.11 -11.65
N PRO A 61 9.56 2.75 -12.95
CA PRO A 61 10.91 2.48 -13.46
C PRO A 61 11.85 3.68 -13.41
N TYR A 62 11.34 4.90 -13.51
CA TYR A 62 12.15 6.13 -13.41
C TYR A 62 12.58 6.39 -11.97
N LEU A 63 11.65 6.28 -11.02
CA LEU A 63 11.96 6.41 -9.59
C LEU A 63 12.98 5.36 -9.16
N LEU A 64 12.78 4.09 -9.54
CA LEU A 64 13.74 3.02 -9.27
C LEU A 64 15.14 3.38 -9.78
N ARG A 65 15.25 3.90 -11.01
CA ARG A 65 16.54 4.33 -11.58
C ARG A 65 17.20 5.48 -10.80
N MET A 66 16.42 6.44 -10.29
CA MET A 66 16.93 7.52 -9.44
C MET A 66 17.48 7.01 -8.11
N ALA A 67 16.94 5.90 -7.61
CA ALA A 67 17.35 5.27 -6.36
C ALA A 67 18.55 4.33 -6.50
N LEU A 68 19.03 3.99 -7.71
CA LEU A 68 20.14 3.04 -7.89
C LEU A 68 21.54 3.58 -7.51
N PRO A 69 21.92 4.84 -7.81
CA PRO A 69 23.26 5.34 -7.51
C PRO A 69 23.64 5.23 -6.02
N ASP A 70 24.90 4.89 -5.72
CA ASP A 70 25.34 4.67 -4.33
C ASP A 70 25.34 5.93 -3.48
N ASN A 71 25.54 7.10 -4.10
CA ASN A 71 25.53 8.39 -3.44
C ASN A 71 24.13 8.96 -3.15
N ASN A 72 23.07 8.29 -3.61
CA ASN A 72 21.69 8.74 -3.48
C ASN A 72 20.97 8.14 -2.25
N VAL A 73 21.63 8.06 -1.10
CA VAL A 73 21.09 7.35 0.08
C VAL A 73 19.74 7.92 0.54
N VAL A 74 19.63 9.25 0.67
CA VAL A 74 18.37 9.90 1.10
C VAL A 74 17.25 9.66 0.08
N GLN A 75 17.53 9.85 -1.21
CA GLN A 75 16.55 9.61 -2.28
C GLN A 75 16.12 8.14 -2.33
N ARG A 76 17.07 7.23 -2.12
CA ARG A 76 16.82 5.79 -2.09
C ARG A 76 15.83 5.43 -1.00
N MET A 77 16.00 6.02 0.19
CA MET A 77 15.07 5.81 1.31
C MET A 77 13.64 6.18 0.95
N ASP A 78 13.41 7.42 0.51
CA ASP A 78 12.07 7.90 0.17
C ASP A 78 11.45 7.09 -0.98
N ILE A 79 12.24 6.80 -2.01
CA ILE A 79 11.78 6.02 -3.17
C ILE A 79 11.49 4.56 -2.78
N ALA A 80 12.30 3.94 -1.93
CA ALA A 80 12.10 2.56 -1.50
C ALA A 80 10.82 2.41 -0.66
N VAL A 81 10.61 3.32 0.30
CA VAL A 81 9.38 3.38 1.10
C VAL A 81 8.17 3.58 0.18
N PHE A 82 8.24 4.55 -0.74
CA PHE A 82 7.17 4.80 -1.70
C PHE A 82 6.89 3.60 -2.61
N LEU A 83 7.90 2.98 -3.21
CA LEU A 83 7.72 1.85 -4.12
C LEU A 83 7.23 0.60 -3.39
N GLY A 84 7.66 0.37 -2.15
CA GLY A 84 7.11 -0.68 -1.29
C GLY A 84 5.62 -0.49 -1.03
N TYR A 85 5.24 0.72 -0.63
CA TYR A 85 3.84 1.10 -0.40
C TYR A 85 3.01 1.05 -1.69
N PHE A 86 3.58 1.45 -2.83
CA PHE A 86 2.97 1.33 -4.14
C PHE A 86 2.62 -0.12 -4.47
N VAL A 87 3.54 -1.07 -4.25
CA VAL A 87 3.26 -2.49 -4.48
C VAL A 87 2.11 -2.98 -3.59
N LEU A 88 2.09 -2.57 -2.32
CA LEU A 88 0.98 -2.88 -1.41
C LEU A 88 -0.35 -2.35 -1.96
N CYS A 89 -0.44 -1.06 -2.31
CA CYS A 89 -1.65 -0.44 -2.86
C CYS A 89 -2.07 -1.07 -4.20
N ALA A 90 -1.12 -1.37 -5.09
CA ALA A 90 -1.40 -1.96 -6.40
C ALA A 90 -2.09 -3.33 -6.30
N PHE A 91 -1.76 -4.12 -5.27
CA PHE A 91 -2.33 -5.44 -5.03
C PHE A 91 -3.46 -5.47 -3.99
N ARG A 92 -3.73 -4.37 -3.29
CA ARG A 92 -4.96 -4.26 -2.48
C ARG A 92 -6.17 -4.23 -3.42
N LYS A 93 -7.01 -5.26 -3.31
CA LYS A 93 -8.30 -5.28 -4.00
C LYS A 93 -9.19 -4.19 -3.41
N SER A 94 -9.80 -3.39 -4.27
CA SER A 94 -10.93 -2.56 -3.85
C SER A 94 -12.06 -3.50 -3.42
N GLU A 95 -12.70 -3.23 -2.28
CA GLU A 95 -13.88 -3.98 -1.80
C GLU A 95 -15.01 -3.99 -2.85
N GLN A 96 -14.99 -3.05 -3.80
CA GLN A 96 -15.98 -2.90 -4.85
C GLN A 96 -15.68 -3.76 -6.10
N ASP A 97 -14.45 -4.23 -6.29
CA ASP A 97 -14.06 -5.00 -7.48
C ASP A 97 -14.07 -6.51 -7.19
N SER A 98 -15.28 -7.08 -7.23
CA SER A 98 -15.52 -8.51 -7.10
C SER A 98 -15.16 -9.31 -8.36
N SER A 99 -14.74 -8.63 -9.44
CA SER A 99 -14.36 -9.31 -10.66
C SER A 99 -12.99 -9.98 -10.49
N GLU A 100 -12.90 -11.29 -10.79
CA GLU A 100 -11.64 -12.06 -10.69
C GLU A 100 -10.58 -11.62 -11.70
N ASN A 101 -10.86 -10.63 -12.55
CA ASN A 101 -10.03 -10.21 -13.66
C ASN A 101 -8.91 -9.24 -13.25
N SER A 102 -7.94 -9.72 -12.46
CA SER A 102 -6.53 -9.25 -12.45
C SER A 102 -6.25 -7.74 -12.48
N SER A 103 -7.16 -6.88 -12.02
CA SER A 103 -7.00 -5.43 -12.11
C SER A 103 -6.05 -5.00 -10.99
N LEU A 104 -4.85 -4.55 -11.37
CA LEU A 104 -4.04 -3.75 -10.47
C LEU A 104 -4.80 -2.46 -10.18
N ASN A 105 -4.76 -2.00 -8.92
CA ASN A 105 -5.49 -0.82 -8.48
C ASN A 105 -5.26 0.37 -9.42
N GLY A 106 -6.34 0.90 -10.03
CA GLY A 106 -6.32 2.15 -10.80
C GLY A 106 -5.60 2.16 -12.16
N LEU A 107 -5.10 1.02 -12.66
CA LEU A 107 -4.59 0.93 -14.04
C LEU A 107 -5.70 0.45 -15.00
N ALA A 108 -6.18 1.35 -15.85
CA ALA A 108 -7.16 1.01 -16.88
C ALA A 108 -6.52 0.13 -17.97
N LEU A 109 -7.06 -1.07 -18.21
CA LEU A 109 -6.57 -2.01 -19.23
C LEU A 109 -7.53 -2.16 -20.42
N THR A 110 -8.75 -1.66 -20.27
CA THR A 110 -9.80 -1.66 -21.30
C THR A 110 -10.32 -0.24 -21.51
N LEU A 111 -10.92 0.01 -22.67
CA LEU A 111 -11.58 1.28 -22.96
C LEU A 111 -12.64 1.64 -21.89
N GLU A 112 -13.46 0.65 -21.49
CA GLU A 112 -14.48 0.83 -20.45
C GLU A 112 -13.85 1.24 -19.11
N SER A 113 -12.81 0.54 -18.64
CA SER A 113 -12.13 0.91 -17.39
C SER A 113 -11.47 2.29 -17.48
N TRP A 114 -11.00 2.70 -18.67
CA TRP A 114 -10.44 4.03 -18.87
C TRP A 114 -11.52 5.11 -18.82
N GLU A 115 -12.68 4.87 -19.44
CA GLU A 115 -13.82 5.79 -19.34
C GLU A 115 -14.30 5.96 -17.90
N GLN A 116 -14.32 4.88 -17.10
CA GLN A 116 -14.67 4.93 -15.67
C GLN A 116 -13.72 5.83 -14.86
N THR A 117 -12.44 5.94 -15.23
CA THR A 117 -11.52 6.87 -14.56
C THR A 117 -11.93 8.34 -14.71
N ARG A 118 -12.83 8.65 -15.66
CA ARG A 118 -13.33 10.00 -15.92
C ARG A 118 -14.61 10.34 -15.15
N ASP A 119 -15.29 9.36 -14.59
CA ASP A 119 -16.59 9.55 -13.93
C ASP A 119 -16.55 10.52 -12.74
N PRO A 120 -15.50 10.53 -11.88
CA PRO A 120 -15.40 11.52 -10.81
C PRO A 120 -15.41 12.96 -11.35
N TYR A 121 -14.71 13.22 -12.47
CA TYR A 121 -14.64 14.55 -13.08
C TYR A 121 -15.97 14.96 -13.71
N ARG A 122 -16.65 14.03 -14.40
CA ARG A 122 -17.99 14.26 -14.97
C ARG A 122 -19.03 14.57 -13.89
N SER A 123 -18.98 13.85 -12.77
CA SER A 123 -19.86 14.08 -11.62
C SER A 123 -19.65 15.48 -11.02
N LEU A 124 -18.40 15.92 -10.87
CA LEU A 124 -18.08 17.26 -10.37
C LEU A 124 -18.53 18.38 -11.31
N LEU A 125 -18.39 18.20 -12.63
CA LEU A 125 -18.92 19.14 -13.63
C LEU A 125 -20.44 19.31 -13.51
N MET A 126 -21.18 18.21 -13.30
CA MET A 126 -22.64 18.25 -13.13
C MET A 126 -23.08 18.94 -11.83
N GLN A 127 -22.23 18.94 -10.80
CA GLN A 127 -22.53 19.55 -9.50
C GLN A 127 -22.24 21.06 -9.44
N GLY A 128 -21.79 21.67 -10.55
CA GLY A 128 -21.49 23.10 -10.61
C GLY A 128 -20.17 23.47 -9.92
N ALA A 129 -19.09 22.73 -10.24
CA ALA A 129 -17.75 23.05 -9.79
C ALA A 129 -17.36 24.51 -10.11
N ASP A 130 -16.41 25.05 -9.33
CA ASP A 130 -15.83 26.38 -9.57
C ASP A 130 -15.36 26.51 -11.05
N GLN A 131 -15.43 27.71 -11.61
CA GLN A 131 -15.11 28.00 -13.01
C GLN A 131 -13.72 27.47 -13.41
N ARG A 132 -12.73 27.59 -12.52
CA ARG A 132 -11.36 27.08 -12.77
C ARG A 132 -11.28 25.56 -12.82
N LEU A 133 -12.03 24.87 -11.95
CA LEU A 133 -12.12 23.41 -11.97
C LEU A 133 -12.88 22.93 -13.21
N SER A 134 -13.90 23.69 -13.62
CA SER A 134 -14.68 23.38 -14.81
C SER A 134 -13.86 23.43 -16.09
N GLU A 135 -12.95 24.40 -16.24
CA GLU A 135 -12.02 24.46 -17.39
C GLU A 135 -11.12 23.22 -17.44
N LYS A 136 -10.45 22.89 -16.33
CA LYS A 136 -9.55 21.73 -16.24
C LYS A 136 -10.29 20.40 -16.46
N PHE A 137 -11.50 20.25 -15.93
CA PHE A 137 -12.29 19.04 -16.14
C PHE A 137 -12.90 18.95 -17.55
N GLY A 138 -13.13 20.09 -18.21
CA GLY A 138 -13.51 20.13 -19.62
C GLY A 138 -12.42 19.55 -20.52
N GLU A 139 -11.16 19.92 -20.31
CA GLU A 139 -10.02 19.36 -21.06
C GLU A 139 -9.93 17.83 -20.93
N ILE A 140 -10.22 17.30 -19.74
CA ILE A 140 -10.28 15.86 -19.47
C ILE A 140 -11.43 15.20 -20.25
N ASP A 141 -12.59 15.85 -20.32
CA ASP A 141 -13.74 15.28 -21.01
C ASP A 141 -13.54 15.28 -22.55
N ASP A 142 -12.74 16.22 -23.05
CA ASP A 142 -12.37 16.33 -24.46
C ASP A 142 -11.23 15.38 -24.88
N LEU A 143 -10.57 14.68 -23.95
CA LEU A 143 -9.51 13.72 -24.29
C LEU A 143 -10.05 12.60 -25.19
N GLU A 144 -9.42 12.42 -26.34
CA GLU A 144 -9.69 11.30 -27.23
C GLU A 144 -9.42 9.98 -26.50
N PRO A 145 -10.34 9.00 -26.61
CA PRO A 145 -10.12 7.71 -25.99
C PRO A 145 -8.84 7.02 -26.48
N PRO A 146 -8.22 6.15 -25.67
CA PRO A 146 -7.05 5.40 -26.10
C PRO A 146 -7.43 4.47 -27.26
N SER A 147 -6.63 4.54 -28.33
CA SER A 147 -6.66 3.59 -29.43
C SER A 147 -6.25 2.18 -28.95
N GLU A 148 -6.54 1.17 -29.74
CA GLU A 148 -6.15 -0.22 -29.43
C GLU A 148 -4.62 -0.34 -29.23
N GLY A 149 -3.83 0.40 -30.00
CA GLY A 149 -2.37 0.43 -29.85
C GLY A 149 -1.91 1.04 -28.52
N GLU A 150 -2.61 2.05 -28.02
CA GLU A 150 -2.33 2.67 -26.73
C GLU A 150 -2.77 1.78 -25.55
N LEU A 151 -3.90 1.07 -25.68
CA LEU A 151 -4.30 0.07 -24.68
C LEU A 151 -3.28 -1.08 -24.57
N ARG A 152 -2.64 -1.49 -25.68
CA ARG A 152 -1.51 -2.43 -25.63
C ARG A 152 -0.30 -1.85 -24.87
N LYS A 153 -0.07 -0.53 -24.95
CA LYS A 153 0.96 0.12 -24.12
C LYS A 153 0.57 0.11 -22.65
N PHE A 154 -0.69 0.32 -22.28
CA PHE A 154 -1.15 0.18 -20.89
C PHE A 154 -0.91 -1.24 -20.35
N ALA A 155 -1.21 -2.28 -21.14
CA ALA A 155 -0.86 -3.65 -20.79
C ALA A 155 0.66 -3.84 -20.65
N ALA A 156 1.48 -3.24 -21.52
CA ALA A 156 2.94 -3.31 -21.39
C ALA A 156 3.48 -2.57 -20.15
N ILE A 157 2.83 -1.48 -19.72
CA ILE A 157 3.14 -0.78 -18.45
C ILE A 157 2.85 -1.71 -17.27
N ARG A 158 1.68 -2.37 -17.25
CA ARG A 158 1.33 -3.39 -16.24
C ARG A 158 2.38 -4.48 -16.17
N ASP A 159 2.69 -5.09 -17.30
CA ASP A 159 3.64 -6.21 -17.37
C ASP A 159 5.05 -5.76 -16.95
N GLY A 160 5.42 -4.53 -17.32
CA GLY A 160 6.63 -3.86 -16.84
C GLY A 160 6.67 -3.74 -15.32
N PHE A 161 5.60 -3.26 -14.68
CA PHE A 161 5.51 -3.17 -13.23
C PHE A 161 5.66 -4.55 -12.55
N ILE A 162 4.98 -5.58 -13.06
CA ILE A 162 5.12 -6.94 -12.52
C ILE A 162 6.56 -7.43 -12.63
N ALA A 163 7.25 -7.12 -13.73
CA ALA A 163 8.65 -7.46 -13.92
C ALA A 163 9.61 -6.70 -12.98
N LEU A 164 9.23 -5.53 -12.47
CA LEU A 164 10.03 -4.72 -11.53
C LEU A 164 9.95 -5.22 -10.08
N LEU A 165 9.00 -6.08 -9.71
CA LEU A 165 8.81 -6.50 -8.31
C LEU A 165 10.08 -7.02 -7.62
N PRO A 166 10.92 -7.88 -8.25
CA PRO A 166 12.16 -8.33 -7.61
C PRO A 166 13.16 -7.20 -7.37
N GLU A 167 13.21 -6.21 -8.26
CA GLU A 167 14.12 -5.06 -8.16
C GLU A 167 13.64 -4.09 -7.08
N ILE A 168 12.32 -3.87 -6.95
CA ILE A 168 11.72 -3.11 -5.85
C ILE A 168 12.01 -3.81 -4.52
N GLY A 169 11.81 -5.13 -4.42
CA GLY A 169 12.10 -5.89 -3.19
C GLY A 169 13.58 -5.82 -2.82
N SER A 170 14.48 -5.88 -3.80
CA SER A 170 15.93 -5.70 -3.58
C SER A 170 16.29 -4.29 -3.14
N LEU A 171 15.61 -3.26 -3.66
CA LEU A 171 15.77 -1.87 -3.24
C LEU A 171 15.34 -1.69 -1.78
N CYS A 172 14.19 -2.25 -1.40
CA CYS A 172 13.70 -2.19 -0.02
C CYS A 172 14.67 -2.86 0.95
N GLU A 173 15.18 -4.05 0.62
CA GLU A 173 16.17 -4.76 1.46
C GLU A 173 17.48 -3.99 1.57
N ARG A 174 18.00 -3.47 0.46
CA ARG A 174 19.21 -2.62 0.50
C ARG A 174 19.01 -1.44 1.44
N THR A 175 17.90 -0.73 1.26
CA THR A 175 17.56 0.45 2.08
C THR A 175 17.36 0.07 3.54
N PHE A 176 16.83 -1.12 3.81
CA PHE A 176 16.63 -1.63 5.17
C PHE A 176 17.97 -1.75 5.90
N HIS A 177 19.00 -2.27 5.23
CA HIS A 177 20.35 -2.34 5.81
C HIS A 177 21.02 -0.97 5.95
N GLU A 178 20.68 0.00 5.09
CA GLU A 178 21.20 1.38 5.17
C GLU A 178 20.58 2.17 6.34
N HIS A 179 19.41 1.76 6.83
CA HIS A 179 18.59 2.47 7.83
C HIS A 179 18.06 1.57 8.95
N SER A 180 18.77 0.50 9.31
CA SER A 180 18.31 -0.50 10.29
C SER A 180 18.21 0.01 11.73
N ASP A 181 18.77 1.19 11.99
CA ASP A 181 18.79 1.92 13.26
C ASP A 181 17.65 2.93 13.38
N ASP A 182 16.94 3.24 12.30
CA ASP A 182 15.79 4.14 12.32
C ASP A 182 14.58 3.47 13.00
N GLU A 183 13.84 4.27 13.77
CA GLU A 183 12.71 3.81 14.58
C GLU A 183 11.57 3.23 13.72
N TYR A 184 11.29 3.83 12.56
CA TYR A 184 10.09 3.53 11.77
C TYR A 184 10.39 3.00 10.36
N ILE A 185 11.45 3.48 9.71
CA ILE A 185 11.75 3.17 8.30
C ILE A 185 11.88 1.66 8.03
N PRO A 186 12.61 0.86 8.83
CA PRO A 186 12.71 -0.59 8.63
C PRO A 186 11.36 -1.30 8.53
N ARG A 187 10.35 -0.86 9.30
CA ARG A 187 9.00 -1.45 9.27
C ARG A 187 8.35 -1.31 7.90
N TYR A 188 8.38 -0.11 7.34
CA TYR A 188 7.84 0.19 6.01
C TYR A 188 8.59 -0.54 4.90
N LEU A 189 9.90 -0.73 5.05
CA LEU A 189 10.71 -1.49 4.10
C LEU A 189 10.40 -2.99 4.15
N LEU A 190 10.17 -3.57 5.34
CA LEU A 190 9.67 -4.95 5.48
C LEU A 190 8.27 -5.11 4.89
N SER A 191 7.38 -4.12 5.06
CA SER A 191 6.08 -4.05 4.40
C SER A 191 6.24 -4.14 2.88
N GLY A 192 7.14 -3.33 2.29
CA GLY A 192 7.46 -3.35 0.87
C GLY A 192 7.99 -4.71 0.38
N ILE A 193 8.92 -5.33 1.12
CA ILE A 193 9.46 -6.67 0.79
C ILE A 193 8.32 -7.69 0.80
N ALA A 194 7.51 -7.74 1.86
CA ALA A 194 6.37 -8.62 1.96
C ALA A 194 5.37 -8.43 0.80
N ALA A 195 5.11 -7.17 0.40
CA ALA A 195 4.23 -6.85 -0.71
C ALA A 195 4.77 -7.37 -2.05
N THR A 196 6.08 -7.25 -2.31
CA THR A 196 6.71 -7.78 -3.54
C THR A 196 6.67 -9.30 -3.63
N GLU A 197 6.65 -9.98 -2.48
CA GLU A 197 6.46 -11.43 -2.35
C GLU A 197 4.97 -11.84 -2.32
N LYS A 198 4.05 -10.88 -2.58
CA LYS A 198 2.59 -11.05 -2.58
C LYS A 198 1.99 -11.49 -1.24
N LEU A 199 2.67 -11.20 -0.13
CA LEU A 199 2.15 -11.39 1.23
C LEU A 199 1.33 -10.16 1.65
N ILE A 200 0.28 -9.82 0.89
CA ILE A 200 -0.41 -8.52 0.96
C ILE A 200 -1.02 -8.24 2.34
N LYS A 201 -1.65 -9.22 2.99
CA LYS A 201 -2.14 -9.04 4.37
C LYS A 201 -1.02 -8.75 5.37
N LEU A 202 0.11 -9.45 5.25
CA LEU A 202 1.25 -9.21 6.14
C LEU A 202 1.85 -7.83 5.90
N ALA A 203 2.04 -7.44 4.63
CA ALA A 203 2.49 -6.10 4.27
C ALA A 203 1.55 -5.02 4.84
N SER A 204 0.22 -5.22 4.71
CA SER A 204 -0.77 -4.31 5.28
C SER A 204 -0.67 -4.18 6.80
N LEU A 205 -0.43 -5.27 7.53
CA LEU A 205 -0.27 -5.23 8.97
C LEU A 205 1.02 -4.52 9.39
N LEU A 206 2.13 -4.78 8.67
CA LEU A 206 3.39 -4.05 8.87
C LEU A 206 3.25 -2.55 8.60
N GLU A 207 2.49 -2.18 7.57
CA GLU A 207 2.16 -0.78 7.27
C GLU A 207 1.38 -0.10 8.41
N SER A 208 0.39 -0.81 8.98
CA SER A 208 -0.42 -0.32 10.09
C SER A 208 0.37 -0.17 11.40
N GLY A 209 1.25 -1.14 11.72
CA GLY A 209 2.15 -1.02 12.85
C GLY A 209 1.58 -1.54 14.17
N GLU A 210 1.47 -0.69 15.18
CA GLU A 210 1.13 -1.12 16.54
C GLU A 210 -0.36 -1.28 16.77
N ASP A 211 -1.18 -0.63 15.95
CA ASP A 211 -2.62 -0.73 15.98
C ASP A 211 -3.19 -0.89 14.57
N GLY A 212 -4.34 -1.54 14.49
CA GLY A 212 -5.00 -1.73 13.21
C GLY A 212 -6.11 -2.75 13.27
N TYR A 213 -6.40 -3.34 12.11
CA TYR A 213 -7.56 -4.19 11.91
C TYR A 213 -7.24 -5.39 11.03
N PHE A 214 -7.85 -6.54 11.31
CA PHE A 214 -7.92 -7.67 10.38
C PHE A 214 -9.24 -8.43 10.53
N ALA A 215 -9.57 -9.28 9.56
CA ALA A 215 -10.75 -10.13 9.59
C ALA A 215 -10.39 -11.58 9.93
N CYS A 216 -11.20 -12.21 10.78
CA CYS A 216 -11.09 -13.64 11.07
C CYS A 216 -11.28 -14.47 9.79
N SER A 217 -10.31 -15.33 9.47
CA SER A 217 -10.37 -16.17 8.28
C SER A 217 -11.48 -17.23 8.29
N ALA A 218 -12.03 -17.56 9.46
CA ALA A 218 -13.08 -18.57 9.59
C ALA A 218 -14.50 -17.99 9.45
N CYS A 219 -14.79 -16.88 10.14
CA CYS A 219 -16.14 -16.30 10.17
C CYS A 219 -16.26 -14.91 9.53
N GLY A 220 -15.15 -14.29 9.14
CA GLY A 220 -15.12 -12.94 8.57
C GLY A 220 -15.30 -11.80 9.58
N ALA A 221 -15.42 -12.11 10.88
CA ALA A 221 -15.57 -11.08 11.91
C ALA A 221 -14.36 -10.15 11.95
N GLY A 222 -14.63 -8.85 12.05
CA GLY A 222 -13.61 -7.82 12.20
C GLY A 222 -13.00 -7.79 13.59
N ILE A 223 -11.68 -7.61 13.65
CA ILE A 223 -10.88 -7.65 14.86
C ILE A 223 -9.93 -6.46 14.82
N ASP A 224 -10.12 -5.53 15.74
CA ASP A 224 -9.12 -4.50 16.02
C ASP A 224 -8.03 -5.10 16.90
N TYR A 225 -6.79 -4.66 16.69
CA TYR A 225 -5.66 -5.04 17.53
C TYR A 225 -4.87 -3.82 17.99
N ILE A 226 -4.20 -4.00 19.12
CA ILE A 226 -3.23 -3.05 19.63
C ILE A 226 -2.09 -3.84 20.27
N VAL A 227 -0.87 -3.39 20.03
CA VAL A 227 0.37 -3.93 20.55
C VAL A 227 0.73 -3.19 21.83
N PHE A 228 1.02 -3.96 22.90
CA PHE A 228 1.38 -3.44 24.22
C PHE A 228 2.55 -4.24 24.77
N GLY A 229 3.71 -3.60 24.89
CA GLY A 229 4.92 -4.26 25.40
C GLY A 229 5.24 -5.52 24.60
N ASP A 230 5.11 -6.68 25.23
CA ASP A 230 5.38 -7.99 24.64
C ASP A 230 4.11 -8.76 24.21
N ARG A 231 2.97 -8.08 24.01
CA ARG A 231 1.70 -8.71 23.61
C ARG A 231 0.96 -7.94 22.54
N MET A 232 0.15 -8.65 21.76
CA MET A 232 -0.86 -8.07 20.87
C MET A 232 -2.26 -8.46 21.35
N ALA A 233 -3.01 -7.49 21.86
CA ALA A 233 -4.36 -7.67 22.35
C ALA A 233 -5.38 -7.51 21.22
N LEU A 234 -6.48 -8.24 21.32
CA LEU A 234 -7.54 -8.27 20.30
C LEU A 234 -8.87 -7.77 20.86
N TYR A 235 -9.59 -7.03 20.02
CA TYR A 235 -10.89 -6.45 20.33
C TYR A 235 -11.86 -6.78 19.21
N SER A 236 -12.95 -7.47 19.55
CA SER A 236 -13.96 -7.83 18.58
C SER A 236 -14.83 -6.62 18.24
N VAL A 237 -14.91 -6.29 16.96
CA VAL A 237 -15.83 -5.27 16.47
C VAL A 237 -17.22 -5.91 16.43
N GLN A 238 -18.07 -5.54 17.39
CA GLN A 238 -19.46 -6.00 17.36
C GLN A 238 -20.11 -5.49 16.08
N SER A 239 -20.52 -6.40 15.19
CA SER A 239 -21.13 -6.08 13.90
C SER A 239 -22.52 -5.42 14.01
N GLN A 240 -22.95 -5.03 15.21
CA GLN A 240 -24.22 -4.32 15.35
C GLN A 240 -23.99 -2.83 15.04
N PRO A 241 -24.69 -2.27 14.03
CA PRO A 241 -24.71 -0.83 13.87
C PRO A 241 -25.33 -0.25 15.13
N ALA A 242 -24.50 0.36 15.98
CA ALA A 242 -25.02 1.16 17.06
C ALA A 242 -25.95 2.23 16.45
N PRO A 243 -27.15 2.46 17.03
CA PRO A 243 -28.03 3.52 16.55
C PRO A 243 -27.25 4.84 16.51
N VAL A 244 -27.38 5.56 15.40
CA VAL A 244 -26.62 6.75 14.96
C VAL A 244 -26.78 7.97 15.91
N SER A 245 -27.26 7.79 17.14
CA SER A 245 -27.69 8.88 18.01
C SER A 245 -26.65 9.40 19.00
N ASP A 246 -25.42 8.86 19.07
CA ASP A 246 -24.34 9.42 19.90
C ASP A 246 -22.97 9.23 19.22
N ALA A 247 -22.75 9.93 18.10
CA ALA A 247 -21.46 9.99 17.40
C ALA A 247 -20.36 10.77 18.16
N GLY A 248 -20.54 10.99 19.46
CA GLY A 248 -19.63 11.73 20.34
C GLY A 248 -18.86 10.87 21.34
N ASN A 249 -19.12 9.56 21.43
CA ASN A 249 -18.33 8.69 22.30
C ASN A 249 -17.22 8.02 21.49
N GLU A 250 -16.07 8.69 21.54
CA GLU A 250 -14.71 8.17 21.39
C GLU A 250 -14.67 6.64 21.46
N ASN A 251 -14.24 6.04 20.36
CA ASN A 251 -14.03 4.60 20.25
C ASN A 251 -13.27 4.08 21.49
N SER A 252 -13.82 2.99 22.02
CA SER A 252 -13.41 2.04 23.06
C SER A 252 -11.92 1.58 23.10
N VAL A 253 -11.02 2.26 22.42
CA VAL A 253 -9.58 1.96 22.31
C VAL A 253 -8.76 2.66 23.43
N LEU A 254 -9.36 3.60 24.16
CA LEU A 254 -8.70 4.28 25.30
C LEU A 254 -8.70 3.48 26.61
N ASP A 255 -8.92 2.16 26.59
CA ASP A 255 -8.85 1.31 27.79
C ASP A 255 -7.40 0.98 28.21
N PHE A 256 -6.44 1.76 27.70
CA PHE A 256 -5.03 1.75 28.07
C PHE A 256 -4.80 2.61 29.32
N GLN A 257 -4.53 1.96 30.44
CA GLN A 257 -3.95 2.63 31.62
C GLN A 257 -2.81 1.77 32.15
N ASP A 258 -1.72 2.43 32.56
CA ASP A 258 -0.58 1.80 33.25
C ASP A 258 0.14 0.67 32.47
N GLY A 259 0.07 0.67 31.14
CA GLY A 259 0.81 -0.30 30.31
C GLY A 259 0.13 -1.66 30.12
N GLU A 260 -1.12 -1.82 30.59
CA GLU A 260 -1.90 -3.05 30.39
C GLU A 260 -3.28 -2.75 29.80
N PRO A 261 -3.81 -3.61 28.90
CA PRO A 261 -5.18 -3.49 28.42
C PRO A 261 -6.15 -3.88 29.54
N LYS A 262 -7.01 -2.94 29.98
CA LYS A 262 -8.05 -3.25 31.00
C LYS A 262 -9.07 -4.27 30.52
N ARG A 263 -9.27 -4.33 29.21
CA ARG A 263 -10.15 -5.26 28.52
C ARG A 263 -9.42 -5.76 27.28
N ALA A 264 -9.51 -7.07 27.03
CA ALA A 264 -9.15 -7.68 25.76
C ALA A 264 -10.07 -8.88 25.56
N ASP A 265 -10.57 -9.07 24.35
CA ASP A 265 -11.37 -10.24 24.01
C ASP A 265 -10.49 -11.46 23.71
N GLY A 266 -9.19 -11.24 23.48
CA GLY A 266 -8.18 -12.27 23.30
C GLY A 266 -6.78 -11.69 23.13
N PHE A 267 -5.82 -12.58 22.95
CA PHE A 267 -4.43 -12.25 22.64
C PHE A 267 -3.94 -13.11 21.49
N VAL A 268 -2.93 -12.62 20.79
CA VAL A 268 -2.21 -13.40 19.79
C VAL A 268 -1.14 -14.24 20.46
N PHE A 269 -1.05 -15.50 20.02
CA PHE A 269 0.05 -16.41 20.29
C PHE A 269 1.10 -16.20 19.19
N PRO A 270 2.28 -15.62 19.52
CA PRO A 270 3.29 -15.32 18.52
C PRO A 270 3.79 -16.56 17.79
N TYR A 271 4.29 -16.36 16.59
CA TYR A 271 4.94 -17.38 15.80
C TYR A 271 6.30 -17.76 16.43
N HIS A 272 6.37 -18.96 17.02
CA HIS A 272 7.55 -19.40 17.78
C HIS A 272 8.49 -20.38 17.02
N ASP A 273 8.02 -21.11 15.99
CA ASP A 273 8.83 -22.13 15.31
C ASP A 273 8.70 -22.11 13.78
N LEU A 274 9.85 -22.13 13.09
CA LEU A 274 9.99 -22.24 11.61
C LEU A 274 9.68 -23.65 11.08
N GLU A 275 9.53 -24.65 11.93
CA GLU A 275 9.95 -26.00 11.54
C GLU A 275 9.01 -26.79 10.64
N GLN A 276 7.81 -26.32 10.27
CA GLN A 276 6.94 -27.14 9.40
C GLN A 276 6.21 -26.44 8.25
N ASN A 277 6.01 -25.11 8.21
CA ASN A 277 5.27 -24.48 7.10
C ASN A 277 5.69 -23.01 6.80
N SER A 278 6.93 -22.59 7.09
CA SER A 278 7.37 -21.26 6.65
C SER A 278 7.74 -21.29 5.17
N THR A 279 7.40 -20.21 4.46
CA THR A 279 7.89 -19.98 3.09
C THR A 279 9.26 -19.31 3.15
N PRO A 280 10.12 -19.46 2.13
CA PRO A 280 11.42 -18.76 2.08
C PRO A 280 11.31 -17.24 2.22
N ALA A 281 10.19 -16.65 1.78
CA ALA A 281 9.92 -15.22 1.94
C ALA A 281 9.70 -14.84 3.43
N ILE A 282 8.97 -15.67 4.19
CA ILE A 282 8.77 -15.45 5.63
C ILE A 282 10.09 -15.61 6.39
N ASP A 283 10.88 -16.64 6.06
CA ASP A 283 12.20 -16.86 6.67
C ASP A 283 13.12 -15.65 6.46
N ARG A 284 13.12 -15.10 5.24
CA ARG A 284 13.86 -13.90 4.88
C ARG A 284 13.41 -12.67 5.69
N LEU A 285 12.10 -12.44 5.80
CA LEU A 285 11.56 -11.30 6.59
C LEU A 285 11.93 -11.41 8.07
N ILE A 286 11.83 -12.61 8.66
CA ILE A 286 12.22 -12.85 10.06
C ILE A 286 13.73 -12.60 10.23
N ALA A 287 14.55 -13.11 9.31
CA ALA A 287 16.00 -12.92 9.37
C ALA A 287 16.39 -11.44 9.28
N LEU A 288 15.71 -10.64 8.44
CA LEU A 288 15.92 -9.20 8.36
C LEU A 288 15.49 -8.50 9.65
N ALA A 289 14.29 -8.79 10.15
CA ALA A 289 13.79 -8.20 11.40
C ALA A 289 14.71 -8.49 12.60
N GLN A 290 15.31 -9.68 12.67
CA GLN A 290 16.30 -10.06 13.67
C GLN A 290 17.63 -9.31 13.56
N GLN A 291 17.96 -8.80 12.38
CA GLN A 291 19.17 -8.02 12.14
C GLN A 291 18.97 -6.53 12.42
N ALA A 292 17.72 -6.05 12.54
CA ALA A 292 17.45 -4.67 12.88
C ALA A 292 17.90 -4.35 14.31
N GLU A 293 18.27 -3.09 14.56
CA GLU A 293 18.56 -2.61 15.91
C GLU A 293 17.29 -2.35 16.73
N ASN A 294 16.11 -2.50 16.09
CA ASN A 294 14.80 -2.39 16.71
C ASN A 294 14.17 -3.79 16.95
N PRO A 295 14.20 -4.32 18.20
CA PRO A 295 13.61 -5.62 18.53
C PRO A 295 12.09 -5.67 18.40
N GLU A 296 11.40 -4.53 18.36
CA GLU A 296 9.95 -4.45 18.19
C GLU A 296 9.52 -4.94 16.80
N LEU A 297 10.39 -4.85 15.78
CA LEU A 297 10.10 -5.33 14.44
C LEU A 297 9.96 -6.85 14.38
N GLU A 298 10.89 -7.58 15.01
CA GLU A 298 10.78 -9.04 15.12
C GLU A 298 9.52 -9.40 15.91
N PHE A 299 9.25 -8.67 16.99
CA PHE A 299 8.06 -8.88 17.80
C PHE A 299 6.76 -8.71 16.99
N LEU A 300 6.59 -7.60 16.28
CA LEU A 300 5.44 -7.32 15.42
C LEU A 300 5.27 -8.40 14.37
N LEU A 301 6.35 -8.73 13.65
CA LEU A 301 6.33 -9.73 12.60
C LEU A 301 5.90 -11.11 13.13
N ARG A 302 6.41 -11.54 14.29
CA ARG A 302 6.00 -12.80 14.92
C ARG A 302 4.54 -12.81 15.36
N ASN A 303 4.00 -11.68 15.81
CA ASN A 303 2.58 -11.57 16.14
C ASN A 303 1.70 -11.62 14.88
N PHE A 304 2.08 -10.92 13.81
CA PHE A 304 1.33 -10.95 12.54
C PHE A 304 1.35 -12.31 11.83
N LEU A 305 2.41 -13.10 12.04
CA LEU A 305 2.49 -14.49 11.61
C LEU A 305 1.86 -15.48 12.61
N GLY A 306 1.45 -14.98 13.77
CA GLY A 306 0.93 -15.75 14.90
C GLY A 306 -0.50 -16.26 14.69
N LYS A 307 -1.04 -16.82 15.77
CA LYS A 307 -2.40 -17.37 15.82
C LYS A 307 -3.20 -16.73 16.93
N PHE A 308 -4.51 -16.74 16.79
CA PHE A 308 -5.43 -16.28 17.83
C PHE A 308 -6.69 -17.14 17.85
N THR A 309 -7.40 -17.14 18.98
CA THR A 309 -8.74 -17.72 19.08
C THR A 309 -9.76 -16.63 18.83
N CYS A 310 -10.59 -16.77 17.80
CA CYS A 310 -11.59 -15.76 17.48
C CYS A 310 -12.65 -15.69 18.58
N PRO A 311 -12.91 -14.52 19.19
CA PRO A 311 -13.92 -14.40 20.25
C PRO A 311 -15.36 -14.58 19.76
N GLN A 312 -15.59 -14.54 18.45
CA GLN A 312 -16.93 -14.66 17.84
C GLN A 312 -17.27 -16.10 17.42
N CYS A 313 -16.31 -16.86 16.90
CA CYS A 313 -16.55 -18.24 16.43
C CYS A 313 -15.72 -19.31 17.16
N GLU A 314 -14.87 -18.92 18.11
CA GLU A 314 -14.01 -19.80 18.93
C GLU A 314 -12.95 -20.61 18.14
N GLU A 315 -12.88 -20.43 16.82
CA GLU A 315 -11.87 -21.08 15.98
C GLU A 315 -10.48 -20.46 16.16
N THR A 316 -9.44 -21.30 16.11
CA THR A 316 -8.04 -20.84 16.09
C THR A 316 -7.65 -20.47 14.66
N CYS A 317 -7.41 -19.18 14.44
CA CYS A 317 -7.08 -18.61 13.13
C CYS A 317 -5.65 -18.06 13.11
N GLN A 318 -5.09 -17.89 11.92
CA GLN A 318 -3.87 -17.09 11.73
C GLN A 318 -4.27 -15.62 11.59
N VAL A 319 -3.44 -14.72 12.12
CA VAL A 319 -3.64 -13.27 11.94
C VAL A 319 -3.51 -12.93 10.45
N CYS A 320 -2.39 -13.32 9.82
CA CYS A 320 -2.23 -13.25 8.37
C CYS A 320 -2.60 -14.59 7.71
N SER A 321 -3.79 -14.66 7.10
CA SER A 321 -4.32 -15.90 6.50
C SER A 321 -3.87 -16.18 5.06
N ASP A 322 -3.07 -15.29 4.45
CA ASP A 322 -2.63 -15.43 3.04
C ASP A 322 -1.37 -16.30 2.89
N ILE A 323 -0.87 -16.87 3.99
CA ILE A 323 0.31 -17.74 3.96
C ILE A 323 -0.07 -19.04 3.23
N PRO A 324 0.51 -19.34 2.06
CA PRO A 324 0.28 -20.60 1.38
C PRO A 324 0.69 -21.74 2.32
N ARG A 325 -0.21 -22.70 2.53
CA ARG A 325 0.10 -23.95 3.25
C ARG A 325 0.97 -24.86 2.40
#